data_AF-A0A9E5PK68-F1
#
_entry.id   AF-A0A9E5PK68-F1
#
_cell.length_a   1.000
_cell.length_b   1.000
_cell.length_c   1.000
_cell.angle_alpha   90.00
_cell.angle_beta   90.00
_cell.angle_gamma   90.00
#
_symmetry.space_group_name_H-M   'P 1'
#
loop_
_entity.id
_entity.type
_entity.pdbx_description
1 polymer ?
#
loop_
_entity_poly.entity_id
_entity_poly.type
_entity_poly.pdbx_seq_one_letter_code
_entity_poly.pdbx_strand_id
1 'polypeptide(L)'
;MSWGLRWTILLLAVALADFGIRFATGFDVVWVVRAEAILFLGTALALWGLHRRRPPQVRWQFGLQQILAAAFALAGLRAALWAGGLPVAAANLVVLVVGVLLVGLGVVRSRRKRAAV
;
A
#
# COMPACT_ATOMS: atom_id res chain seq x y z
N MET A 1 18.64 10.47 -11.73
CA MET A 1 17.23 10.05 -11.77
C MET A 1 16.44 10.84 -10.73
N SER A 2 15.36 11.53 -11.13
CA SER A 2 14.58 12.34 -10.18
C SER A 2 13.86 11.44 -9.17
N TRP A 3 13.53 12.00 -8.01
CA TRP A 3 12.85 11.25 -6.95
C TRP A 3 11.45 10.80 -7.35
N GLY A 4 10.69 11.67 -8.00
CA GLY A 4 9.38 11.34 -8.56
C GLY A 4 9.47 10.20 -9.58
N LEU A 5 10.51 10.18 -10.42
CA LEU A 5 10.72 9.12 -11.39
C LEU A 5 10.94 7.75 -10.74
N ARG A 6 11.58 7.67 -9.56
CA ARG A 6 11.70 6.40 -8.82
C ARG A 6 10.35 5.86 -8.35
N TRP A 7 9.47 6.75 -7.87
CA TRP A 7 8.10 6.38 -7.50
C TRP A 7 7.32 5.91 -8.72
N THR A 8 7.35 6.66 -9.81
CA THR A 8 6.66 6.31 -11.06
C THR A 8 7.13 4.98 -11.60
N ILE A 9 8.45 4.74 -11.67
CA ILE A 9 9.01 3.47 -12.15
C ILE A 9 8.58 2.32 -11.27
N LEU A 10 8.61 2.46 -9.94
CA LEU A 10 8.20 1.40 -9.04
C LEU A 10 6.71 1.07 -9.20
N LEU A 11 5.84 2.09 -9.27
CA LEU A 11 4.41 1.89 -9.49
C LEU A 11 4.12 1.23 -10.84
N LEU A 12 4.82 1.66 -11.89
CA LEU A 12 4.69 1.08 -13.22
C LEU A 12 5.17 -0.38 -13.25
N ALA A 13 6.31 -0.67 -12.63
CA ALA A 13 6.86 -2.02 -12.55
C ALA A 13 5.89 -2.97 -11.84
N VAL A 14 5.26 -2.50 -10.76
CA VAL A 14 4.29 -3.29 -9.99
C VAL A 14 3.01 -3.51 -10.78
N ALA A 15 2.50 -2.49 -11.47
CA ALA A 15 1.33 -2.64 -12.34
C ALA A 15 1.59 -3.65 -13.48
N LEU A 16 2.77 -3.60 -14.10
CA LEU A 16 3.17 -4.55 -15.14
C LEU A 16 3.36 -5.96 -14.58
N ALA A 17 3.95 -6.10 -13.39
CA ALA A 17 4.11 -7.39 -12.72
C ALA A 17 2.75 -8.01 -12.37
N ASP A 18 1.82 -7.23 -11.80
CA ASP A 18 0.45 -7.66 -11.49
C ASP A 18 -0.26 -8.18 -12.75
N PHE A 19 -0.18 -7.41 -13.84
CA PHE A 19 -0.74 -7.83 -15.13
C PHE A 19 -0.10 -9.12 -15.66
N GLY A 20 1.23 -9.21 -15.62
CA GLY A 20 1.98 -10.38 -16.06
C GLY A 20 1.66 -11.64 -15.25
N ILE A 21 1.51 -11.50 -13.92
CA ILE A 21 1.10 -12.59 -13.02
C ILE A 21 -0.29 -13.11 -13.42
N ARG A 22 -1.27 -12.23 -13.64
CA ARG A 22 -2.63 -12.64 -14.04
C ARG A 22 -2.64 -13.39 -15.36
N PHE A 23 -1.86 -12.91 -16.33
CA PHE A 23 -1.75 -13.58 -17.62
C PHE A 23 -1.05 -14.94 -17.50
N ALA A 24 0.07 -15.02 -16.77
CA ALA A 24 0.85 -16.25 -16.59
C ALA A 24 0.11 -17.34 -15.78
N THR A 25 -0.76 -16.93 -14.86
CA THR A 25 -1.56 -17.86 -14.03
C THR A 25 -2.90 -18.23 -14.67
N GLY A 26 -3.20 -17.73 -15.87
CA GLY A 26 -4.49 -17.96 -16.52
C GLY A 26 -5.68 -17.46 -15.69
N PHE A 27 -5.48 -16.39 -14.91
CA PHE A 27 -6.46 -15.85 -13.96
C PHE A 27 -6.90 -16.82 -12.85
N ASP A 28 -6.06 -17.80 -12.49
CA ASP A 28 -6.28 -18.61 -11.29
C ASP A 28 -6.25 -17.74 -10.04
N VAL A 29 -7.42 -17.59 -9.41
CA VAL A 29 -7.62 -16.71 -8.26
C VAL A 29 -6.70 -17.07 -7.09
N VAL A 30 -6.43 -18.35 -6.85
CA VAL A 30 -5.60 -18.77 -5.70
C VAL A 30 -4.16 -18.32 -5.89
N TRP A 31 -3.62 -18.52 -7.10
CA TRP A 31 -2.25 -18.11 -7.42
C TRP A 31 -2.11 -16.59 -7.52
N VAL A 32 -3.07 -15.92 -8.16
CA VAL A 32 -3.10 -14.46 -8.27
C VAL A 32 -3.10 -13.82 -6.88
N VAL A 33 -3.95 -14.27 -5.96
CA VAL A 33 -4.08 -13.66 -4.64
C VAL A 33 -2.81 -13.83 -3.80
N ARG A 34 -2.14 -14.98 -3.87
CA ARG A 34 -0.85 -15.19 -3.20
C ARG A 34 0.23 -14.27 -3.76
N ALA A 35 0.28 -14.13 -5.08
CA ALA A 35 1.25 -13.27 -5.74
C ALA A 35 0.98 -11.78 -5.46
N GLU A 36 -0.29 -11.34 -5.50
CA GLU A 36 -0.74 -9.99 -5.11
C GLU A 36 -0.35 -9.66 -3.67
N ALA A 37 -0.48 -10.61 -2.74
CA ALA A 37 -0.08 -10.41 -1.35
C ALA A 37 1.41 -10.06 -1.23
N ILE A 38 2.28 -10.84 -1.87
CA ILE A 38 3.73 -10.61 -1.84
C ILE A 38 4.07 -9.31 -2.56
N LEU A 39 3.51 -9.11 -3.76
CA LEU A 39 3.79 -7.97 -4.61
C LEU A 39 3.37 -6.66 -3.92
N PHE A 40 2.16 -6.58 -3.38
CA PHE A 40 1.67 -5.36 -2.75
C PHE A 40 2.32 -5.06 -1.40
N LEU A 41 2.58 -6.07 -0.57
CA LEU A 41 3.33 -5.87 0.68
C LEU A 41 4.77 -5.44 0.41
N GLY A 42 5.46 -6.10 -0.53
CA GLY A 42 6.81 -5.72 -0.96
C GLY A 42 6.85 -4.30 -1.52
N THR A 43 5.85 -3.93 -2.32
CA THR A 43 5.71 -2.57 -2.87
C THR A 43 5.47 -1.55 -1.77
N ALA A 44 4.61 -1.83 -0.80
CA ALA A 44 4.37 -0.94 0.34
C ALA A 44 5.66 -0.65 1.10
N LEU A 45 6.46 -1.69 1.37
CA LEU A 45 7.76 -1.56 2.04
C LEU A 45 8.75 -0.76 1.20
N ALA A 46 8.81 -0.99 -0.11
CA ALA A 46 9.66 -0.25 -1.02
C ALA A 46 9.26 1.24 -1.10
N LEU A 47 7.97 1.55 -1.23
CA LEU A 47 7.45 2.92 -1.24
C LEU A 47 7.70 3.62 0.10
N TRP A 48 7.53 2.92 1.22
CA TRP A 48 7.83 3.46 2.54
C TRP A 48 9.32 3.71 2.74
N GLY A 49 10.16 2.77 2.31
CA GLY A 49 11.62 2.91 2.32
C GLY A 49 12.09 4.07 1.46
N LEU A 50 11.46 4.28 0.31
CA LEU A 50 11.66 5.48 -0.49
C LEU A 50 11.24 6.71 0.33
N HIS A 51 9.98 6.80 0.75
CA HIS A 51 9.42 7.94 1.47
C HIS A 51 10.29 8.42 2.64
N ARG A 52 10.84 7.50 3.44
CA ARG A 52 11.73 7.83 4.58
C ARG A 52 13.07 8.45 4.17
N ARG A 53 13.66 8.04 3.06
CA ARG A 53 15.01 8.48 2.64
C ARG A 53 15.01 9.89 2.07
N ARG A 54 13.95 10.29 1.38
CA ARG A 54 13.78 11.65 0.87
C ARG A 54 12.30 12.06 0.92
N PRO A 55 11.85 12.67 2.03
CA PRO A 55 10.49 13.19 2.08
C PRO A 55 10.34 14.31 1.03
N PRO A 56 9.22 14.35 0.29
CA PRO A 56 8.98 15.43 -0.67
C PRO A 56 8.88 16.77 0.04
N GLN A 57 9.39 17.83 -0.59
CA GLN A 57 9.35 19.20 -0.05
C GLN A 57 7.92 19.75 0.00
N VAL A 58 7.06 19.30 -0.92
CA VAL A 58 5.69 19.78 -1.04
C VAL A 58 4.74 18.98 -0.15
N ARG A 59 4.03 19.66 0.75
CA ARG A 59 3.15 19.04 1.77
C ARG A 59 2.08 18.12 1.20
N TRP A 60 1.46 18.47 0.06
CA TRP A 60 0.44 17.61 -0.56
C TRP A 60 1.05 16.32 -1.14
N GLN A 61 2.24 16.39 -1.74
CA GLN A 61 2.96 15.22 -2.25
C GLN A 61 3.33 14.27 -1.11
N PHE A 62 3.71 14.83 0.04
CA PHE A 62 3.99 14.05 1.24
C PHE A 62 2.78 13.22 1.67
N GLY A 63 1.60 13.85 1.77
CA GLY A 63 0.37 13.15 2.13
C GLY A 63 -0.01 12.08 1.10
N LEU A 64 0.06 12.41 -0.20
CA LEU A 64 -0.24 11.46 -1.28
C LEU A 64 0.66 10.22 -1.23
N GLN A 65 1.96 10.40 -1.03
CA GLN A 65 2.91 9.29 -0.92
C GLN A 65 2.62 8.38 0.27
N GLN A 66 2.22 8.96 1.42
CA GLN A 66 1.82 8.17 2.58
C GLN A 66 0.54 7.38 2.33
N ILE A 67 -0.46 8.02 1.71
CA ILE A 67 -1.72 7.37 1.35
C ILE A 67 -1.46 6.21 0.38
N LEU A 68 -0.62 6.42 -0.64
CA LEU A 68 -0.28 5.36 -1.60
C LEU A 68 0.44 4.19 -0.93
N ALA A 69 1.45 4.45 -0.09
CA ALA A 69 2.15 3.39 0.63
C ALA A 69 1.20 2.61 1.56
N ALA A 70 0.31 3.32 2.27
CA ALA A 70 -0.70 2.70 3.12
C ALA A 70 -1.73 1.89 2.30
N ALA A 71 -2.15 2.38 1.13
CA ALA A 71 -3.07 1.68 0.25
C ALA A 71 -2.46 0.36 -0.25
N PHE A 72 -1.18 0.36 -0.66
CA PHE A 72 -0.47 -0.88 -1.01
C PHE A 72 -0.36 -1.84 0.18
N ALA A 73 -0.09 -1.33 1.38
CA ALA A 73 -0.03 -2.18 2.58
C ALA A 73 -1.38 -2.83 2.88
N LEU A 74 -2.49 -2.07 2.77
CA LEU A 74 -3.84 -2.57 2.99
C LEU A 74 -4.29 -3.54 1.90
N ALA A 75 -3.95 -3.28 0.63
CA ALA A 75 -4.21 -4.20 -0.47
C ALA A 75 -3.45 -5.51 -0.29
N GLY A 76 -2.17 -5.45 0.06
CA GLY A 76 -1.35 -6.62 0.36
C GLY A 76 -1.84 -7.39 1.57
N LEU A 77 -2.26 -6.72 2.64
CA LEU A 77 -2.88 -7.34 3.80
C LEU A 77 -4.18 -8.07 3.42
N ARG A 78 -5.06 -7.43 2.64
CA ARG A 78 -6.30 -8.05 2.14
C ARG A 78 -6.00 -9.34 1.38
N ALA A 79 -5.05 -9.29 0.45
CA ALA A 79 -4.65 -10.43 -0.35
C ALA A 79 -4.00 -11.53 0.52
N ALA A 80 -3.18 -11.17 1.51
CA ALA A 80 -2.58 -12.12 2.44
C ALA A 80 -3.62 -12.84 3.31
N LEU A 81 -4.61 -12.11 3.84
CA LEU A 81 -5.70 -12.69 4.61
C LEU A 81 -6.53 -13.65 3.75
N TRP A 82 -6.86 -13.25 2.53
CA TRP A 82 -7.61 -14.11 1.62
C TRP A 82 -6.81 -15.35 1.20
N ALA A 83 -5.52 -15.21 0.89
CA ALA A 83 -4.62 -16.33 0.63
C ALA A 83 -4.49 -17.29 1.83
N GLY A 84 -4.61 -16.77 3.05
CA GLY A 84 -4.63 -17.54 4.30
C GLY A 84 -5.97 -18.24 4.58
N GLY A 85 -6.96 -18.13 3.69
CA GLY A 85 -8.27 -18.79 3.81
C GLY A 85 -9.34 -17.96 4.49
N LEU A 86 -9.07 -16.69 4.83
CA LEU A 86 -10.11 -15.81 5.39
C LEU A 86 -11.16 -15.49 4.30
N PRO A 87 -12.47 -15.54 4.62
CA PRO A 87 -13.51 -15.10 3.69
C PRO A 87 -13.31 -13.63 3.30
N VAL A 88 -13.61 -13.29 2.04
CA VAL A 88 -13.40 -11.94 1.48
C VAL A 88 -14.07 -10.86 2.33
N ALA A 89 -15.29 -11.11 2.83
CA ALA A 89 -16.01 -10.19 3.71
C ALA A 89 -15.25 -9.91 5.02
N ALA A 90 -14.69 -10.95 5.64
CA ALA A 90 -13.90 -10.82 6.87
C ALA A 90 -12.57 -10.08 6.60
N ALA A 91 -11.90 -10.38 5.49
CA ALA A 91 -10.67 -9.71 5.10
C ALA A 91 -10.92 -8.20 4.85
N ASN A 92 -12.02 -7.87 4.19
CA ASN A 92 -12.44 -6.47 3.98
C ASN A 92 -12.76 -5.75 5.29
N LEU A 93 -13.40 -6.44 6.25
CA LEU A 93 -13.67 -5.88 7.58
C LEU A 93 -12.36 -5.56 8.33
N VAL A 94 -11.38 -6.48 8.31
CA VAL A 94 -10.07 -6.23 8.92
C VAL A 94 -9.38 -5.02 8.28
N VAL A 95 -9.38 -4.94 6.95
CA VAL A 95 -8.80 -3.81 6.21
C VAL A 95 -9.51 -2.50 6.55
N LEU A 96 -10.84 -2.51 6.66
CA LEU A 96 -11.63 -1.35 7.06
C LEU A 96 -11.25 -0.89 8.47
N VAL A 97 -11.21 -1.80 9.44
CA VAL A 97 -10.84 -1.49 10.83
C VAL A 97 -9.42 -0.92 10.90
N VAL A 98 -8.45 -1.56 10.25
CA VAL A 98 -7.07 -1.07 10.19
C VAL A 98 -7.01 0.30 9.52
N GLY A 99 -7.72 0.51 8.42
CA GLY A 99 -7.81 1.79 7.71
C GLY A 99 -8.35 2.91 8.61
N VAL A 100 -9.46 2.65 9.31
CA VAL A 100 -10.06 3.61 10.26
C VAL A 100 -9.09 3.95 11.39
N LEU A 101 -8.39 2.96 11.95
CA LEU A 101 -7.38 3.18 13.00
C LEU A 101 -6.22 4.04 12.49
N LEU A 102 -5.71 3.78 11.27
CA LEU A 102 -4.63 4.57 10.68
C LEU A 102 -5.05 6.03 10.45
N VAL A 103 -6.27 6.26 9.96
CA VAL A 103 -6.83 7.62 9.80
C VAL A 103 -6.99 8.30 11.16
N GLY A 104 -7.57 7.61 12.15
CA GLY A 104 -7.74 8.12 13.50
C GLY A 104 -6.42 8.53 14.15
N LEU A 105 -5.40 7.67 14.07
CA LEU A 105 -4.03 7.97 14.54
C LEU A 105 -3.43 9.18 13.80
N GLY A 106 -3.65 9.28 12.49
CA GLY A 106 -3.24 10.42 11.67
C GLY A 106 -3.88 11.74 12.12
N VAL A 107 -5.18 11.73 12.43
CA VAL A 107 -5.92 12.89 12.94
C VAL A 107 -5.41 13.29 14.32
N VAL A 108 -5.27 12.35 15.26
CA VAL A 108 -4.78 12.61 16.61
C VAL A 108 -3.37 13.21 16.57
N ARG A 109 -2.47 12.62 15.77
CA ARG A 109 -1.10 13.12 15.60
C ARG A 109 -1.09 14.53 15.01
N SER A 110 -1.98 14.83 14.06
CA SER A 110 -2.08 16.15 13.45
C SER A 110 -2.60 17.21 14.44
N ARG A 111 -3.59 16.85 15.26
CA ARG A 111 -4.10 17.74 16.32
C ARG A 111 -3.03 18.07 17.35
N ARG A 112 -2.27 17.07 17.83
CA ARG A 112 -1.16 17.28 18.79
C ARG A 112 -0.08 18.21 18.24
N LYS A 113 0.28 18.09 16.95
CA LYS A 113 1.24 19.00 16.32
C LYS A 113 0.76 20.44 16.24
N ARG A 114 -0.55 20.68 16.07
CA ARG A 114 -1.11 22.04 16.06
C ARG A 114 -1.20 22.67 17.45
N ALA A 115 -1.36 21.86 18.49
CA ALA A 115 -1.43 22.34 19.87
C ALA A 115 -0.05 22.65 20.49
N ALA A 116 1.03 22.20 19.85
CA ALA A 116 2.42 22.44 20.29
C ALA A 116 3.09 23.62 19.55
N VAL A 117 2.33 24.35 18.73
CA VAL A 117 2.73 25.56 18.00
C VAL A 117 1.88 26.70 18.52
#